data_AF-A0A920VN03-F1
#
_entry.id   AF-A0A920VN03-F1
#
_cell.length_a   1.000
_cell.length_b   1.000
_cell.length_c   1.000
_cell.angle_alpha   90.00
_cell.angle_beta   90.00
_cell.angle_gamma   90.00
#
_symmetry.space_group_name_H-M   'P 1'
#
loop_
_entity.id
_entity.type
_entity.pdbx_description
1 polymer ?
#
loop_
_entity_poly.entity_id
_entity_poly.type
_entity_poly.pdbx_seq_one_letter_code
_entity_poly.pdbx_strand_id
1 'polypeptide(L)'
;MLTGAGSAFSSGFDLKAQAEDPPQGVEAWRPVLQRDFDACMAFWRLEKPTVAAVHGPALAGACELAMACDITIASENALFGEPELRFGAGIVCLLLPWMVGPKKAKEIILLGLDNVSAAKPCRWD
;
A
#
# COMPACT_ATOMS: atom_id res chain seq x y z
N MET A 1 -15.75 -6.12 0.50
CA MET A 1 -14.95 -6.15 -0.74
C MET A 1 -14.55 -4.71 -1.06
N LEU A 2 -13.27 -4.51 -1.39
CA LEU A 2 -12.64 -3.23 -1.68
C LEU A 2 -12.03 -3.31 -3.07
N THR A 3 -12.31 -2.34 -3.93
CA THR A 3 -11.80 -2.29 -5.31
C THR A 3 -11.74 -0.84 -5.79
N GLY A 4 -10.87 -0.56 -6.76
CA GLY A 4 -10.78 0.75 -7.39
C GLY A 4 -11.77 0.93 -8.54
N ALA A 5 -12.12 2.18 -8.83
CA ALA A 5 -12.90 2.50 -10.02
C ALA A 5 -11.99 2.62 -11.25
N GLY A 6 -12.54 2.33 -12.44
CA GLY A 6 -11.80 2.49 -13.69
C GLY A 6 -10.70 1.45 -13.87
N SER A 7 -9.52 1.89 -14.32
CA SER A 7 -8.42 1.01 -14.77
C SER A 7 -7.37 0.70 -13.70
N ALA A 8 -7.55 1.15 -12.46
CA ALA A 8 -6.58 0.98 -11.38
C ALA A 8 -7.29 0.72 -10.05
N PHE A 9 -6.57 0.11 -9.11
CA PHE A 9 -7.00 0.01 -7.72
C PHE A 9 -6.82 1.36 -7.02
N SER A 10 -5.56 1.81 -6.86
CA SER A 10 -5.19 3.14 -6.38
C SER A 10 -3.67 3.34 -6.40
N SER A 11 -3.22 4.59 -6.56
CA SER A 11 -1.80 4.97 -6.45
C SER A 11 -1.35 5.29 -5.02
N GLY A 12 -2.25 5.21 -4.03
CA GLY A 12 -1.96 5.54 -2.63
C GLY A 12 -2.47 6.93 -2.23
N PHE A 13 -1.83 7.53 -1.21
CA PHE A 13 -2.17 8.86 -0.71
C PHE A 13 -1.95 9.94 -1.79
N ASP A 14 -2.78 10.99 -1.77
CA ASP A 14 -2.76 12.03 -2.80
C ASP A 14 -1.58 13.00 -2.58
N LEU A 15 -0.48 12.74 -3.28
CA LEU A 15 0.72 13.59 -3.24
C LEU A 15 0.49 14.99 -3.84
N LYS A 16 -0.50 15.16 -4.73
CA LYS A 16 -0.84 16.48 -5.27
C LYS A 16 -1.52 17.31 -4.21
N ALA A 17 -2.51 16.74 -3.52
CA ALA A 17 -3.16 17.40 -2.39
C ALA A 17 -2.15 17.74 -1.28
N GLN A 18 -1.22 16.83 -0.99
CA GLN A 18 -0.13 17.08 -0.03
C GLN A 18 0.82 18.19 -0.49
N ALA A 19 1.10 18.32 -1.79
CA ALA A 19 1.95 19.39 -2.30
C ALA A 19 1.26 20.77 -2.27
N GLU A 20 -0.08 20.80 -2.40
CA GLU A 20 -0.90 22.02 -2.32
C GLU A 20 -1.03 22.54 -0.88
N ASP A 21 -1.13 21.64 0.11
CA ASP A 21 -1.16 21.98 1.55
C ASP A 21 -0.20 21.09 2.35
N PRO A 22 1.12 21.39 2.34
CA PRO A 22 2.12 20.52 2.94
C PRO A 22 2.11 20.65 4.47
N PRO A 23 1.80 19.58 5.22
CA PRO A 23 1.94 19.61 6.68
C PRO A 23 3.40 19.84 7.08
N GLN A 24 3.62 20.71 8.07
CA GLN A 24 4.96 21.08 8.53
C GLN A 24 5.16 20.70 10.00
N GLY A 25 6.23 19.94 10.25
CA GLY A 25 6.59 19.52 11.60
C GLY A 25 5.73 18.37 12.15
N VAL A 26 6.18 17.81 13.27
CA VAL A 26 5.63 16.58 13.84
C VAL A 26 4.15 16.72 14.21
N GLU A 27 3.75 17.86 14.77
CA GLU A 27 2.37 18.07 15.23
C GLU A 27 1.36 18.15 14.08
N ALA A 28 1.76 18.67 12.91
CA ALA A 28 0.91 18.66 11.72
C ALA A 28 0.86 17.26 11.08
N TRP A 29 1.99 16.54 11.06
CA TRP A 29 2.09 15.21 10.46
C TRP A 29 1.40 14.12 11.27
N ARG A 30 1.45 14.18 12.61
CA ARG A 30 0.89 13.16 13.50
C ARG A 30 -0.57 12.81 13.20
N PRO A 31 -1.53 13.74 13.12
CA PRO A 31 -2.92 13.41 12.84
C PRO A 31 -3.14 12.87 11.42
N VAL A 32 -2.34 13.32 10.44
CA VAL A 32 -2.39 12.81 9.05
C VAL A 32 -1.99 11.32 9.04
N LEU A 33 -0.80 11.02 9.56
CA LEU A 33 -0.28 9.64 9.58
C LEU A 33 -1.13 8.72 10.47
N GLN A 34 -1.69 9.23 11.57
CA GLN A 34 -2.60 8.45 12.41
C GLN A 34 -3.86 8.07 11.64
N ARG A 35 -4.46 9.02 10.92
CA ARG A 35 -5.64 8.76 10.09
C ARG A 35 -5.34 7.74 8.99
N ASP A 36 -4.21 7.90 8.32
CA ASP A 36 -3.78 7.02 7.24
C ASP A 36 -3.56 5.58 7.74
N PHE A 37 -2.84 5.43 8.85
CA PHE A 37 -2.62 4.15 9.51
C PHE A 37 -3.93 3.51 10.00
N ASP A 38 -4.81 4.28 10.65
CA ASP A 38 -6.08 3.77 11.16
C ASP A 38 -7.02 3.35 10.03
N ALA A 39 -7.06 4.09 8.93
CA ALA A 39 -7.83 3.73 7.74
C ALA A 39 -7.34 2.41 7.13
N CYS A 40 -6.02 2.21 7.06
CA CYS A 40 -5.42 0.96 6.61
C CYS A 40 -5.78 -0.21 7.55
N MET A 41 -5.49 -0.05 8.84
CA MET A 41 -5.70 -1.11 9.84
C MET A 41 -7.18 -1.37 10.17
N ALA A 42 -8.10 -0.50 9.74
CA ALA A 42 -9.53 -0.77 9.84
C ALA A 42 -9.93 -2.05 9.09
N PHE A 43 -9.29 -2.36 7.97
CA PHE A 43 -9.54 -3.60 7.22
C PHE A 43 -9.04 -4.84 8.00
N TRP A 44 -7.84 -4.75 8.57
CA TRP A 44 -7.26 -5.82 9.38
C TRP A 44 -8.07 -6.12 10.65
N ARG A 45 -8.65 -5.08 11.26
CA ARG A 45 -9.41 -5.18 12.52
C ARG A 45 -10.89 -5.48 12.33
N LEU A 46 -11.36 -5.55 11.08
CA LEU A 46 -12.79 -5.72 10.80
C LEU A 46 -13.25 -7.12 11.23
N GLU A 47 -14.37 -7.21 11.95
CA GLU A 47 -14.93 -8.50 12.40
C GLU A 47 -15.50 -9.36 11.26
N LYS A 48 -15.59 -8.80 10.05
CA LYS A 48 -16.10 -9.45 8.85
C LYS A 48 -14.97 -9.64 7.86
N PRO A 49 -14.92 -10.77 7.12
CA PRO A 49 -13.92 -10.99 6.09
C PRO A 49 -13.86 -9.86 5.06
N THR A 50 -12.65 -9.42 4.76
CA THR A 50 -12.29 -8.36 3.83
C THR A 50 -11.58 -8.95 2.61
N VAL A 51 -11.91 -8.43 1.43
CA VAL A 51 -11.34 -8.88 0.16
C VAL A 51 -10.95 -7.66 -0.65
N ALA A 52 -9.66 -7.53 -0.98
CA ALA A 52 -9.15 -6.56 -1.94
C ALA A 52 -9.20 -7.19 -3.34
N ALA A 53 -9.92 -6.55 -4.27
CA ALA A 53 -9.95 -6.94 -5.67
C ALA A 53 -9.15 -5.91 -6.49
N VAL A 54 -7.93 -6.31 -6.87
CA VAL A 54 -6.91 -5.43 -7.43
C VAL A 54 -6.76 -5.65 -8.94
N HIS A 55 -6.83 -4.54 -9.68
CA HIS A 55 -6.50 -4.46 -11.09
C HIS A 55 -5.67 -3.21 -11.37
N GLY A 56 -4.71 -3.31 -12.28
CA GLY A 56 -3.76 -2.23 -12.51
C GLY A 56 -2.95 -1.88 -11.25
N PRO A 57 -2.53 -0.61 -11.08
CA PRO A 57 -1.69 -0.20 -9.95
C PRO A 57 -2.41 -0.27 -8.58
N ALA A 58 -1.73 -0.86 -7.59
CA ALA A 58 -1.99 -0.78 -6.16
C ALA A 58 -0.66 -0.42 -5.45
N LEU A 59 -0.39 0.87 -5.30
CA LEU A 59 0.93 1.38 -4.89
C LEU A 59 0.89 2.15 -3.58
N ALA A 60 2.02 2.19 -2.87
CA ALA A 60 2.22 2.91 -1.63
C ALA A 60 1.14 2.54 -0.58
N GLY A 61 0.52 3.51 0.08
CA GLY A 61 -0.60 3.27 1.01
C GLY A 61 -1.75 2.42 0.46
N ALA A 62 -1.94 2.31 -0.87
CA ALA A 62 -2.93 1.39 -1.44
C ALA A 62 -2.44 -0.07 -1.47
N CYS A 63 -1.13 -0.30 -1.62
CA CYS A 63 -0.50 -1.61 -1.43
C CYS A 63 -0.66 -2.05 0.03
N GLU A 64 -0.39 -1.15 0.98
CA GLU A 64 -0.61 -1.38 2.41
C GLU A 64 -2.06 -1.76 2.73
N LEU A 65 -3.03 -1.01 2.19
CA LEU A 65 -4.46 -1.23 2.35
C LEU A 65 -4.91 -2.60 1.79
N ALA A 66 -4.34 -3.03 0.66
CA ALA A 66 -4.60 -4.35 0.09
C ALA A 66 -4.03 -5.46 0.99
N MET A 67 -2.81 -5.28 1.52
CA MET A 67 -2.20 -6.21 2.48
C MET A 67 -2.95 -6.28 3.81
N ALA A 68 -3.65 -5.22 4.20
CA ALA A 68 -4.48 -5.21 5.40
C ALA A 68 -5.78 -6.03 5.27
N CYS A 69 -6.21 -6.36 4.04
CA CYS A 69 -7.37 -7.22 3.81
C CYS A 69 -7.02 -8.70 4.04
N ASP A 70 -8.01 -9.51 4.45
CA ASP A 70 -7.82 -10.95 4.69
C ASP A 70 -7.40 -11.71 3.42
N ILE A 71 -7.95 -11.30 2.26
CA ILE A 71 -7.66 -11.90 0.95
C ILE A 71 -7.43 -10.78 -0.07
N THR A 72 -6.38 -10.93 -0.87
CA THR A 72 -6.17 -10.14 -2.09
C THR A 72 -6.34 -11.03 -3.31
N ILE A 73 -7.26 -10.67 -4.20
CA ILE A 73 -7.39 -11.24 -5.54
C ILE A 73 -6.87 -10.20 -6.54
N ALA A 74 -6.03 -10.63 -7.48
CA ALA A 74 -5.36 -9.74 -8.41
C ALA A 74 -5.52 -10.21 -9.86
N SER A 75 -5.77 -9.29 -10.78
CA SER A 75 -5.71 -9.57 -12.21
C SER A 75 -4.26 -9.71 -12.68
N GLU A 76 -4.04 -10.31 -13.86
CA GLU A 76 -2.69 -10.51 -14.41
C GLU A 76 -1.92 -9.19 -14.64
N ASN A 77 -2.66 -8.10 -14.90
CA ASN A 77 -2.09 -6.76 -15.08
C ASN A 77 -1.95 -5.96 -13.78
N ALA A 78 -2.20 -6.55 -12.62
CA ALA A 78 -2.01 -5.88 -11.33
C ALA A 78 -0.52 -5.65 -11.04
N LEU A 79 -0.20 -4.46 -10.55
CA LEU A 79 1.13 -4.04 -10.14
C LEU A 79 1.09 -3.54 -8.69
N PHE A 80 1.96 -4.11 -7.86
CA PHE A 80 2.12 -3.75 -6.46
C PHE A 80 3.48 -3.10 -6.21
N GLY A 81 3.59 -2.38 -5.09
CA GLY A 81 4.86 -1.82 -4.68
C GLY A 81 4.78 -0.67 -3.67
N GLU A 82 5.92 -0.37 -3.08
CA GLU A 82 6.12 0.66 -2.05
C GLU A 82 7.16 1.70 -2.54
N PRO A 83 6.79 2.63 -3.45
CA PRO A 83 7.72 3.61 -4.05
C PRO A 83 8.12 4.78 -3.13
N GLU A 84 7.64 4.83 -1.89
CA GLU A 84 7.73 5.96 -0.94
C GLU A 84 9.14 6.56 -0.84
N LEU A 85 10.15 5.70 -0.70
CA LEU A 85 11.53 6.14 -0.53
C LEU A 85 12.07 6.88 -1.75
N ARG A 86 11.54 6.65 -2.95
CA ARG A 86 12.00 7.34 -4.18
C ARG A 86 11.59 8.81 -4.21
N PHE A 87 10.58 9.20 -3.43
CA PHE A 87 10.14 10.58 -3.29
C PHE A 87 10.32 11.13 -1.87
N GLY A 88 11.17 10.48 -1.06
CA GLY A 88 11.55 10.97 0.26
C GLY A 88 10.48 10.77 1.35
N ALA A 89 9.48 9.92 1.12
CA ALA A 89 8.51 9.51 2.12
C ALA A 89 8.95 8.25 2.85
N GLY A 90 8.34 7.99 4.01
CA GLY A 90 8.45 6.72 4.74
C GLY A 90 7.19 5.87 4.57
N ILE A 91 7.30 4.60 4.95
CA ILE A 91 6.17 3.65 4.98
C ILE A 91 5.26 3.98 6.16
N VAL A 92 3.95 4.04 5.94
CA VAL A 92 2.97 4.39 6.98
C VAL A 92 2.55 3.13 7.73
N CYS A 93 2.12 2.10 7.01
CA CYS A 93 1.67 0.85 7.58
C CYS A 93 2.58 -0.30 7.12
N LEU A 94 3.58 -0.64 7.95
CA LEU A 94 4.63 -1.62 7.62
C LEU A 94 4.14 -3.08 7.68
N LEU A 95 3.21 -3.44 6.80
CA LEU A 95 2.65 -4.79 6.66
C LEU A 95 3.50 -5.72 5.79
N LEU A 96 4.26 -5.17 4.84
CA LEU A 96 5.01 -5.94 3.85
C LEU A 96 5.92 -7.04 4.44
N PRO A 97 6.72 -6.80 5.50
CA PRO A 97 7.58 -7.84 6.08
C PRO A 97 6.81 -9.07 6.59
N TRP A 98 5.55 -8.89 6.98
CA TRP A 98 4.67 -9.96 7.48
C TRP A 98 4.02 -10.76 6.34
N MET A 99 3.95 -10.18 5.14
CA MET A 99 3.37 -10.83 3.96
C MET A 99 4.42 -11.59 3.14
N VAL A 100 5.62 -11.02 2.99
CA VAL A 100 6.61 -11.49 2.00
C VAL A 100 7.94 -11.94 2.61
N GLY A 101 8.08 -11.84 3.93
CA GLY A 101 9.33 -12.09 4.64
C GLY A 101 10.36 -10.95 4.50
N PRO A 102 11.44 -11.00 5.30
CA PRO A 102 12.30 -9.84 5.52
C PRO A 102 13.16 -9.45 4.32
N LYS A 103 13.66 -10.42 3.53
CA LYS A 103 14.54 -10.10 2.38
C LYS A 103 13.76 -9.43 1.26
N LYS A 104 12.60 -9.99 0.90
CA LYS A 104 11.77 -9.45 -0.17
C LYS A 104 11.16 -8.10 0.22
N ALA A 105 10.74 -7.94 1.48
CA ALA A 105 10.24 -6.66 1.96
C ALA A 105 11.31 -5.56 1.90
N LYS A 106 12.56 -5.87 2.32
CA LYS A 106 13.69 -4.94 2.19
C LYS A 106 13.97 -4.57 0.74
N GLU A 107 13.96 -5.55 -0.18
CA GLU A 107 14.14 -5.27 -1.60
C GLU A 107 13.08 -4.29 -2.12
N ILE A 108 11.80 -4.56 -1.87
CA ILE A 108 10.69 -3.74 -2.36
C ILE A 108 10.77 -2.31 -1.77
N ILE A 109 10.90 -2.19 -0.44
CA ILE A 109 10.88 -0.89 0.24
C ILE A 109 12.16 -0.09 -0.03
N LEU A 110 13.35 -0.68 0.13
CA LEU A 110 14.61 0.06 0.02
C LEU A 110 14.93 0.48 -1.42
N LEU A 111 14.45 -0.26 -2.42
CA LEU A 111 14.59 0.12 -3.82
C LEU A 111 13.41 0.92 -4.36
N GLY A 112 12.32 1.04 -3.58
CA GLY A 112 11.09 1.69 -4.00
C GLY A 112 10.45 1.06 -5.24
N LEU A 113 10.35 -0.27 -5.26
CA LEU A 113 9.78 -1.00 -6.40
C LEU A 113 8.28 -0.68 -6.53
N ASP A 114 7.82 -0.42 -7.75
CA ASP A 114 6.43 -0.08 -8.12
C ASP A 114 5.86 -1.01 -9.21
N ASN A 115 6.59 -2.09 -9.52
CA ASN A 115 6.34 -2.97 -10.65
C ASN A 115 6.31 -4.46 -10.26
N VAL A 116 5.95 -4.75 -9.00
CA VAL A 116 5.79 -6.13 -8.53
C VAL A 116 4.51 -6.70 -9.14
N SER A 117 4.68 -7.49 -10.20
CA SER A 117 3.55 -8.05 -10.96
C SER A 117 2.93 -9.24 -10.24
N ALA A 118 1.59 -9.29 -10.23
CA ALA A 118 0.82 -10.46 -9.77
C ALA A 118 1.05 -11.71 -10.62
N ALA A 119 1.40 -11.55 -11.90
CA ALA A 119 1.64 -12.66 -12.83
C ALA A 119 2.97 -13.37 -12.57
N LYS A 120 3.90 -12.75 -11.83
CA LYS A 120 5.08 -13.45 -11.34
C LYS A 120 4.66 -14.24 -10.12
N PRO A 121 4.71 -15.59 -10.14
CA PRO A 121 4.46 -16.35 -8.94
C PRO A 121 5.45 -15.89 -7.87
N CYS A 122 4.93 -15.23 -6.83
CA CYS A 122 5.68 -14.96 -5.62
C CYS A 122 6.04 -16.33 -5.06
N ARG A 123 7.23 -16.83 -5.39
CA ARG A 123 7.79 -17.91 -4.59
C ARG A 123 8.11 -17.28 -3.24
N TRP A 124 7.37 -17.74 -2.23
CA TRP A 124 7.52 -17.34 -0.84
C TRP A 124 8.58 -18.21 -0.13
N ASP A 125 9.55 -18.74 -0.89
CA ASP A 125 10.63 -19.62 -0.41
C ASP A 125 11.92 -18.87 -0.02
#